data_AF-A0A453M576-F1
#
_entry.id   AF-A0A453M576-F1
#
_cell.length_a   1.000
_cell.length_b   1.000
_cell.length_c   1.000
_cell.angle_alpha   90.00
_cell.angle_beta   90.00
_cell.angle_gamma   90.00
#
_symmetry.space_group_name_H-M   'P 1'
#
loop_
_entity.id
_entity.type
_entity.pdbx_description
1 polymer ?
#
loop_
_entity_poly.entity_id
_entity_poly.type
_entity_poly.pdbx_seq_one_letter_code
_entity_poly.pdbx_strand_id
1 'polypeptide(L)'
;LPPSRKKSAPTTISSLGDDLLCEVFLRLPSLPTLVRAALTCPAFLRAVRSSPKFRRRFRDLHPAPLLGVFLDIYEPAMPAFVPIRCRSDPDHAAAVRGADVFLTRVPDVEEEDPRWSMTECRDGYVVLVNQTDNGSTKRVAVYDPLTRGLHLLSAPP
;
A
#
# COMPACT_ATOMS: atom_id res chain seq x y z
N LEU A 1 -25.83 -23.53 -54.41
CA LEU A 1 -26.01 -23.16 -52.99
C LEU A 1 -24.99 -22.08 -52.64
N PRO A 2 -25.36 -20.99 -51.94
CA PRO A 2 -24.38 -20.07 -51.39
C PRO A 2 -23.59 -20.76 -50.26
N PRO A 3 -22.32 -20.40 -50.03
CA PRO A 3 -21.53 -21.03 -48.98
C PRO A 3 -22.11 -20.68 -47.61
N SER A 4 -22.32 -21.72 -46.79
CA SER A 4 -22.69 -21.61 -45.39
C SER A 4 -21.65 -20.78 -44.63
N ARG A 5 -22.05 -19.60 -44.16
CA ARG A 5 -21.22 -18.71 -43.33
C ARG A 5 -21.06 -19.39 -41.96
N LYS A 6 -19.90 -20.03 -41.71
CA LYS A 6 -19.57 -20.59 -40.39
C LYS A 6 -19.71 -19.48 -39.35
N LYS A 7 -20.67 -19.61 -38.43
CA LYS A 7 -20.79 -18.70 -37.28
C LYS A 7 -19.55 -18.93 -36.41
N SER A 8 -18.66 -17.94 -36.38
CA SER A 8 -17.55 -17.94 -35.42
C SER A 8 -18.12 -18.04 -34.01
N ALA A 9 -17.59 -18.96 -33.21
CA ALA A 9 -17.94 -19.05 -31.79
C ALA A 9 -17.58 -17.71 -31.10
N PRO A 10 -18.36 -17.25 -30.10
CA PRO A 10 -18.07 -16.02 -29.39
C PRO A 10 -16.74 -16.14 -28.64
N THR A 11 -15.78 -15.28 -28.97
CA THR A 11 -14.54 -15.12 -28.19
C THR A 11 -14.84 -14.41 -26.89
N THR A 12 -14.38 -14.98 -25.77
CA THR A 12 -14.52 -14.38 -24.44
C THR A 12 -13.17 -13.81 -24.01
N ILE A 13 -13.18 -12.94 -22.98
CA ILE A 13 -11.94 -12.40 -22.44
C ILE A 13 -10.97 -13.50 -21.96
N SER A 14 -11.49 -14.67 -21.56
CA SER A 14 -10.69 -15.84 -21.16
C SER A 14 -9.98 -16.56 -22.31
N SER A 15 -10.32 -16.27 -23.58
CA SER A 15 -9.60 -16.81 -24.74
C SER A 15 -8.41 -15.96 -25.18
N LEU A 16 -8.15 -14.82 -24.52
CA LEU A 16 -6.97 -13.99 -24.76
C LEU A 16 -5.72 -14.65 -24.18
N GLY A 17 -4.57 -14.45 -24.84
CA GLY A 17 -3.27 -14.79 -24.25
C GLY A 17 -2.89 -13.85 -23.11
N ASP A 18 -1.97 -14.30 -22.25
CA ASP A 18 -1.55 -13.57 -21.04
C ASP A 18 -1.06 -12.14 -21.35
N ASP A 19 -0.38 -11.91 -22.49
CA ASP A 19 0.10 -10.58 -22.89
C ASP A 19 -1.06 -9.58 -23.16
N LEU A 20 -2.09 -10.03 -23.89
CA LEU A 20 -3.26 -9.18 -24.18
C LEU A 20 -4.10 -8.96 -22.93
N LEU A 21 -4.21 -9.95 -22.05
CA LEU A 21 -4.84 -9.79 -20.74
C LEU A 21 -4.11 -8.75 -19.89
N CYS A 22 -2.78 -8.78 -19.88
CA CYS A 22 -1.97 -7.78 -19.19
C CYS A 22 -2.24 -6.38 -19.75
N GLU A 23 -2.30 -6.19 -21.07
CA GLU A 23 -2.61 -4.88 -21.67
C GLU A 23 -4.02 -4.37 -21.32
N VAL A 24 -5.01 -5.27 -21.18
CA VAL A 24 -6.34 -4.90 -20.66
C VAL A 24 -6.27 -4.51 -19.19
N PHE A 25 -5.57 -5.29 -18.37
CA PHE A 25 -5.42 -5.03 -16.94
C PHE A 25 -4.61 -3.77 -16.63
N LEU A 26 -3.69 -3.35 -17.52
CA LEU A 26 -2.99 -2.08 -17.41
C LEU A 26 -3.93 -0.86 -17.53
N ARG A 27 -5.16 -1.04 -18.01
CA ARG A 27 -6.15 0.04 -18.10
C ARG A 27 -7.06 0.11 -16.88
N LEU A 28 -6.93 -0.82 -15.93
CA LEU A 28 -7.71 -0.77 -14.70
C LEU A 28 -7.19 0.35 -13.80
N PRO A 29 -8.08 1.18 -13.23
CA PRO A 29 -7.69 2.46 -12.63
C PRO A 29 -6.91 2.35 -11.32
N SER A 30 -6.93 1.19 -10.65
CA SER A 30 -6.36 1.03 -9.32
C SER A 30 -6.01 -0.42 -8.99
N LEU A 31 -5.08 -0.61 -8.04
CA LEU A 31 -4.67 -1.92 -7.56
C LEU A 31 -5.84 -2.75 -6.98
N PRO A 32 -6.76 -2.21 -6.16
CA PRO A 32 -7.93 -2.96 -5.70
C PRO A 32 -8.78 -3.50 -6.86
N THR A 33 -8.98 -2.69 -7.90
CA THR A 33 -9.75 -3.10 -9.09
C THR A 33 -9.02 -4.20 -9.87
N LEU A 34 -7.70 -4.07 -10.02
CA LEU A 34 -6.86 -5.12 -10.61
C LEU A 34 -6.95 -6.43 -9.83
N VAL A 35 -6.86 -6.39 -8.49
CA VAL A 35 -6.95 -7.58 -7.65
C VAL A 35 -8.31 -8.25 -7.80
N ARG A 36 -9.41 -7.48 -7.75
CA ARG A 36 -10.76 -8.00 -7.97
C ARG A 36 -10.88 -8.69 -9.33
N ALA A 37 -10.40 -8.05 -10.41
CA ALA A 37 -10.41 -8.62 -11.75
C ALA A 37 -9.54 -9.88 -11.86
N ALA A 38 -8.35 -9.88 -11.26
CA ALA A 38 -7.45 -11.03 -11.27
C ALA A 38 -8.06 -12.24 -10.54
N LEU A 39 -8.80 -12.01 -9.46
CA LEU A 39 -9.42 -13.06 -8.65
C LEU A 39 -10.67 -13.68 -9.27
N THR A 40 -11.22 -13.15 -10.37
CA THR A 40 -12.39 -13.75 -11.04
C THR A 40 -12.06 -15.06 -11.74
N CYS A 41 -10.78 -15.30 -12.07
CA CYS A 41 -10.35 -16.50 -12.80
C CYS A 41 -8.90 -16.86 -12.45
N PRO A 42 -8.58 -18.15 -12.21
CA PRO A 42 -7.20 -18.59 -11.98
C PRO A 42 -6.23 -18.20 -13.09
N ALA A 43 -6.70 -18.15 -14.35
CA ALA A 43 -5.88 -17.72 -15.47
C ALA A 43 -5.51 -16.24 -15.42
N PHE A 44 -6.44 -15.40 -14.98
CA PHE A 44 -6.20 -13.97 -14.82
C PHE A 44 -5.24 -13.69 -13.68
N LEU A 45 -5.44 -14.37 -12.54
CA LEU A 45 -4.52 -14.32 -11.41
C LEU A 45 -3.11 -14.77 -11.81
N ARG A 46 -3.00 -15.84 -12.61
CA ARG A 46 -1.72 -16.32 -13.10
C ARG A 46 -1.04 -15.28 -13.99
N ALA A 47 -1.74 -14.71 -14.97
CA ALA A 47 -1.18 -13.70 -15.88
C ALA A 47 -0.62 -12.49 -15.12
N VAL A 48 -1.34 -12.00 -14.11
CA VAL A 48 -0.91 -10.89 -13.25
C VAL A 48 0.31 -11.25 -12.40
N ARG A 49 0.33 -12.47 -11.83
CA ARG A 49 1.41 -12.90 -10.92
C ARG A 49 2.70 -13.26 -11.66
N SER A 50 2.58 -13.91 -12.82
CA SER A 50 3.72 -14.44 -13.59
C SER A 50 4.55 -13.38 -14.28
N SER A 51 4.04 -12.15 -14.46
CA SER A 51 4.72 -11.06 -15.17
C SER A 51 5.20 -9.95 -14.25
N PRO A 52 6.48 -9.94 -13.83
CA PRO A 52 7.08 -8.81 -13.10
C PRO A 52 7.06 -7.51 -13.90
N LYS A 53 7.19 -7.58 -15.23
CA LYS A 53 7.14 -6.41 -16.12
C LYS A 53 5.79 -5.72 -16.07
N PHE A 54 4.70 -6.50 -16.16
CA PHE A 54 3.34 -5.98 -15.99
C PHE A 54 3.17 -5.31 -14.62
N ARG A 55 3.55 -5.98 -13.52
CA ARG A 55 3.41 -5.43 -12.16
C ARG A 55 4.22 -4.16 -11.92
N ARG A 56 5.38 -4.00 -12.58
CA ARG A 56 6.14 -2.73 -12.55
C ARG A 56 5.39 -1.64 -13.30
N ARG A 57 5.05 -1.88 -14.58
CA ARG A 57 4.29 -0.93 -15.41
C ARG A 57 2.98 -0.50 -14.77
N PHE A 58 2.25 -1.44 -14.16
CA PHE A 58 1.00 -1.12 -13.47
C PHE A 58 1.22 -0.15 -12.31
N ARG A 59 2.27 -0.33 -11.50
CA ARG A 59 2.60 0.61 -10.40
C ARG A 59 3.08 1.96 -10.91
N ASP A 60 3.84 1.97 -12.01
CA ASP A 60 4.32 3.21 -12.62
C ASP A 60 3.17 4.04 -13.20
N LEU A 61 2.16 3.38 -13.78
CA LEU A 61 0.95 4.02 -14.33
C LEU A 61 -0.10 4.37 -13.26
N HIS A 62 -0.13 3.64 -12.14
CA HIS A 62 -1.11 3.82 -11.06
C HIS A 62 -0.37 3.99 -9.72
N PRO A 63 0.16 5.20 -9.45
CA PRO A 63 0.78 5.51 -8.16
C PRO A 63 -0.16 5.17 -7.00
N ALA A 64 0.40 4.71 -5.88
CA ALA A 64 -0.38 4.43 -4.69
C ALA A 64 -1.08 5.73 -4.22
N PRO A 65 -2.38 5.70 -3.94
CA PRO A 65 -3.09 6.89 -3.49
C PRO A 65 -2.60 7.30 -2.10
N LEU A 66 -2.38 8.60 -1.91
CA LEU A 66 -1.99 9.15 -0.61
C LEU A 66 -3.18 9.06 0.36
N LEU A 67 -3.04 8.29 1.44
CA LEU A 67 -4.10 8.06 2.43
C LEU A 67 -4.23 9.22 3.44
N GLY A 68 -3.14 9.91 3.70
CA GLY A 68 -3.06 10.96 4.70
C GLY A 68 -1.63 11.40 4.94
N VAL A 69 -1.46 12.29 5.91
CA VAL A 69 -0.17 12.82 6.34
C VAL A 69 -0.07 12.70 7.85
N PHE A 70 1.10 12.27 8.31
CA PHE A 70 1.47 12.38 9.72
C PHE A 70 2.06 13.75 9.98
N LEU A 71 1.68 14.35 11.10
CA LEU A 71 2.12 15.66 11.55
C LEU A 71 2.75 15.51 12.94
N ASP A 72 3.99 15.94 13.06
CA ASP A 72 4.68 16.06 14.34
C ASP A 72 4.43 17.47 14.89
N ILE A 73 3.33 17.63 15.64
CA ILE A 73 2.79 18.95 16.05
C ILE A 73 2.82 19.19 17.55
N TYR A 74 3.14 18.18 18.36
CA TYR A 74 3.19 18.28 19.82
C TYR A 74 4.46 17.58 20.34
N GLU A 75 5.37 18.35 20.94
CA GLU A 75 6.52 17.78 21.65
C GLU A 75 6.14 17.42 23.11
N PRO A 76 6.56 16.26 23.64
CA PRO A 76 6.78 14.96 22.99
C PRO A 76 5.49 14.11 22.99
N ALA A 77 4.90 13.87 21.82
CA ALA A 77 3.75 12.99 21.67
C ALA A 77 3.81 12.19 20.36
N MET A 78 3.02 11.12 20.27
CA MET A 78 2.85 10.38 19.02
C MET A 78 2.34 11.30 17.90
N PRO A 79 2.86 11.17 16.66
CA PRO A 79 2.48 12.05 15.56
C PRO A 79 0.99 11.91 15.25
N ALA A 80 0.33 13.03 14.97
CA ALA A 80 -1.08 13.04 14.61
C ALA A 80 -1.26 12.66 13.13
N PHE A 81 -2.24 11.82 12.82
CA PHE A 81 -2.58 11.50 11.43
C PHE A 81 -3.76 12.32 10.92
N VAL A 82 -3.58 12.98 9.78
CA VAL A 82 -4.63 13.71 9.08
C VAL A 82 -4.98 12.96 7.79
N PRO A 83 -6.16 12.33 7.69
CA PRO A 83 -6.57 11.61 6.50
C PRO A 83 -6.87 12.59 5.35
N ILE A 84 -6.46 12.23 4.14
CA ILE A 84 -6.95 12.92 2.94
C ILE A 84 -8.38 12.46 2.68
N ARG A 85 -9.32 13.40 2.73
CA ARG A 85 -10.74 13.06 2.53
C ARG A 85 -11.06 12.91 1.05
N CYS A 86 -10.86 11.71 0.50
CA CYS A 86 -11.41 11.33 -0.81
C CYS A 86 -12.81 10.72 -0.63
N ARG A 87 -13.85 11.57 -0.54
CA ARG A 87 -15.23 11.14 -0.19
C ARG A 87 -15.86 10.14 -1.16
N SER A 88 -15.35 10.01 -2.38
CA SER A 88 -15.94 9.17 -3.44
C SER A 88 -15.25 7.81 -3.62
N ASP A 89 -14.16 7.51 -2.91
CA ASP A 89 -13.43 6.25 -3.07
C ASP A 89 -13.64 5.33 -1.84
N PRO A 90 -14.44 4.25 -1.97
CA PRO A 90 -14.71 3.33 -0.87
C PRO A 90 -13.47 2.50 -0.48
N ASP A 91 -12.59 2.19 -1.44
CA ASP A 91 -11.36 1.43 -1.19
C ASP A 91 -10.37 2.30 -0.38
N HIS A 92 -10.24 3.58 -0.73
CA HIS A 92 -9.46 4.55 0.03
C HIS A 92 -9.99 4.69 1.47
N ALA A 93 -11.30 4.88 1.63
CA ALA A 93 -11.90 5.04 2.95
C ALA A 93 -11.73 3.77 3.81
N ALA A 94 -11.78 2.59 3.20
CA ALA A 94 -11.50 1.33 3.88
C ALA A 94 -10.03 1.23 4.31
N ALA A 95 -9.09 1.62 3.46
CA ALA A 95 -7.66 1.63 3.78
C ALA A 95 -7.35 2.54 4.98
N VAL A 96 -7.88 3.77 4.99
CA VAL A 96 -7.72 4.70 6.11
C VAL A 96 -8.30 4.12 7.41
N ARG A 97 -9.49 3.50 7.37
CA ARG A 97 -10.09 2.88 8.57
C ARG A 97 -9.34 1.64 9.07
N GLY A 98 -8.71 0.89 8.15
CA GLY A 98 -7.96 -0.32 8.49
C GLY A 98 -6.55 -0.03 9.02
N ALA A 99 -5.99 1.12 8.66
CA ALA A 99 -4.66 1.55 9.07
C ALA A 99 -4.59 1.82 10.59
N ASP A 100 -3.53 1.34 11.21
CA ASP A 100 -3.16 1.71 12.58
C ASP A 100 -2.43 3.05 12.60
N VAL A 101 -3.20 4.12 12.43
CA VAL A 101 -2.70 5.50 12.39
C VAL A 101 -2.32 6.06 13.76
N PHE A 102 -2.58 5.30 14.83
CA PHE A 102 -2.17 5.64 16.20
C PHE A 102 -0.86 4.94 16.59
N LEU A 103 -0.26 4.16 15.68
CA LEU A 103 1.03 3.51 15.86
C LEU A 103 1.08 2.63 17.13
N THR A 104 -0.03 1.96 17.45
CA THR A 104 -0.29 1.30 18.75
C THR A 104 0.70 0.20 19.15
N ARG A 105 1.50 -0.30 18.21
CA ARG A 105 2.53 -1.32 18.49
C ARG A 105 3.90 -0.74 18.81
N VAL A 106 4.10 0.55 18.62
CA VAL A 106 5.33 1.23 19.05
C VAL A 106 5.34 1.16 20.58
N PRO A 107 6.40 0.59 21.18
CA PRO A 107 6.42 0.38 22.62
C PRO A 107 6.42 1.73 23.35
N ASP A 108 5.47 1.87 24.28
CA ASP A 108 5.61 2.82 25.38
C ASP A 108 6.82 2.37 26.20
N VAL A 109 7.89 3.15 26.15
CA VAL A 109 9.07 2.85 26.96
C VAL A 109 8.72 3.32 28.37
N GLU A 110 8.68 2.39 29.33
CA GLU A 110 8.34 2.63 30.75
C GLU A 110 9.34 3.54 31.52
N GLU A 111 10.16 4.32 30.81
CA GLU A 111 10.98 5.39 31.39
C GLU A 111 10.15 6.68 31.39
N GLU A 112 10.35 7.56 32.38
CA GLU A 112 9.54 8.75 32.69
C GLU A 112 9.34 9.77 31.54
N ASP A 113 9.85 9.52 30.33
CA ASP A 113 9.67 10.36 29.16
C ASP A 113 9.90 9.59 27.83
N PRO A 114 8.91 8.86 27.28
CA PRO A 114 9.06 8.14 26.01
C PRO A 114 9.06 9.12 24.82
N ARG A 115 10.20 9.74 24.53
CA ARG A 115 10.38 10.70 23.42
C ARG A 115 10.54 10.01 22.08
N TRP A 116 9.50 9.32 21.62
CA TRP A 116 9.38 8.96 20.20
C TRP A 116 9.02 10.20 19.41
N SER A 117 9.87 10.55 18.45
CA SER A 117 9.63 11.65 17.50
C SER A 117 9.66 11.10 16.08
N MET A 118 8.84 11.67 15.20
CA MET A 118 8.78 11.21 13.81
C MET A 118 9.85 11.93 13.00
N THR A 119 10.68 11.19 12.28
CA THR A 119 11.72 11.77 11.42
C THR A 119 11.33 11.78 9.96
N GLU A 120 10.70 10.71 9.46
CA GLU A 120 10.27 10.64 8.08
C GLU A 120 9.04 9.74 7.86
N CYS A 121 8.37 9.95 6.74
CA CYS A 121 7.37 9.06 6.18
C CYS A 121 7.76 8.74 4.73
N ARG A 122 8.02 7.46 4.42
CA ARG A 122 8.50 7.03 3.10
C ARG A 122 7.85 5.72 2.69
N ASP A 123 7.33 5.67 1.47
CA ASP A 123 6.73 4.48 0.87
C ASP A 123 5.62 3.81 1.73
N GLY A 124 4.92 4.61 2.54
CA GLY A 124 3.89 4.14 3.47
C GLY A 124 4.39 3.73 4.85
N TYR A 125 5.70 3.75 5.09
CA TYR A 125 6.31 3.55 6.39
C TYR A 125 6.47 4.86 7.15
N VAL A 126 6.31 4.81 8.46
CA VAL A 126 6.60 5.89 9.41
C VAL A 126 7.88 5.52 10.16
N VAL A 127 8.86 6.42 10.16
CA VAL A 127 10.10 6.24 10.90
C VAL A 127 10.07 7.12 12.14
N LEU A 128 10.27 6.47 13.28
CA LEU A 128 10.30 7.11 14.59
C LEU A 128 11.67 6.90 15.22
N VAL A 129 12.14 7.89 15.96
CA VAL A 129 13.36 7.79 16.76
C VAL A 129 13.04 8.04 18.21
N ASN A 130 13.57 7.18 19.08
CA ASN A 130 13.53 7.36 20.51
C ASN A 130 14.84 8.04 20.93
N GLN A 131 14.74 9.24 21.50
CA GLN A 131 15.89 10.00 21.98
C GLN A 131 16.08 9.81 23.48
N THR A 132 17.33 9.87 23.94
CA THR A 132 17.66 9.97 25.36
C THR A 132 17.61 11.43 25.82
N ASP A 133 17.69 11.67 27.13
CA ASP A 133 17.69 13.02 27.71
C ASP A 133 18.85 13.91 27.22
N ASN A 134 19.95 13.30 26.77
CA ASN A 134 21.09 14.01 26.21
C ASN A 134 20.97 14.25 24.68
N GLY A 135 19.83 13.92 24.08
CA GLY A 135 19.54 14.08 22.65
C GLY A 135 20.12 12.99 21.75
N SER A 136 20.84 11.99 22.28
CA SER A 136 21.33 10.85 21.48
C SER A 136 20.19 9.90 21.14
N THR A 137 20.18 9.38 19.91
CA THR A 137 19.24 8.34 19.50
C THR A 137 19.52 7.05 20.26
N LYS A 138 18.52 6.52 20.97
CA LYS A 138 18.57 5.22 21.66
C LYS A 138 18.13 4.10 20.70
N ARG A 139 17.03 4.32 19.99
CA ARG A 139 16.39 3.34 19.09
C ARG A 139 15.72 4.00 17.91
N VAL A 140 15.60 3.24 16.82
CA VAL A 140 14.81 3.60 15.64
C VAL A 140 13.70 2.57 15.45
N ALA A 141 12.49 3.03 15.13
CA ALA A 141 11.36 2.19 14.78
C ALA A 141 10.92 2.51 13.35
N VAL A 142 10.83 1.50 12.51
CA VAL A 142 10.18 1.60 11.19
C VAL A 142 8.85 0.89 11.29
N TYR A 143 7.76 1.65 11.13
CA TYR A 143 6.40 1.16 11.29
C TYR A 143 5.63 1.20 9.98
N ASP A 144 4.89 0.14 9.69
CA ASP A 144 3.91 0.07 8.60
C ASP A 144 2.49 0.15 9.19
N PRO A 145 1.80 1.29 9.10
CA PRO A 145 0.44 1.44 9.62
C PRO A 145 -0.58 0.51 8.95
N LEU A 146 -0.35 0.07 7.70
CA LEU A 146 -1.30 -0.77 6.97
C LEU A 146 -1.20 -2.23 7.37
N THR A 147 0.01 -2.73 7.63
CA THR A 147 0.22 -4.13 8.05
C THR A 147 0.44 -4.30 9.55
N ARG A 148 0.61 -3.19 10.28
CA ARG A 148 1.05 -3.15 11.69
C ARG A 148 2.40 -3.83 11.88
N GLY A 149 3.23 -3.83 10.85
CA GLY A 149 4.60 -4.30 10.90
C GLY A 149 5.46 -3.31 11.68
N LEU A 150 6.25 -3.80 12.63
CA LEU A 150 7.18 -2.99 13.39
C LEU A 150 8.58 -3.60 13.31
N HIS A 151 9.54 -2.80 12.86
CA HIS A 151 10.95 -3.14 12.88
C HIS A 151 11.69 -2.20 13.84
N LEU A 152 12.16 -2.74 14.96
CA LEU A 152 12.99 -2.00 15.93
C LEU A 152 14.46 -2.23 15.63
N LEU A 153 15.20 -1.13 15.53
CA LEU A 153 16.63 -1.10 15.27
C LEU A 153 17.34 -0.38 16.43
N SER A 154 18.49 -0.90 16.82
CA SER A 154 19.40 -0.17 17.71
C SER A 154 19.94 1.06 17.00
N ALA A 155 20.25 2.11 17.75
CA ALA A 155 20.94 3.26 17.19
C ALA A 155 22.28 2.84 16.55
N PRO A 156 22.68 3.45 15.43
CA PRO A 156 24.03 3.26 14.88
C PRO A 156 25.08 3.68 15.93
N PRO A 157 26.26 3.02 15.95
CA PRO A 157 27.33 3.30 16.91
C PRO A 157 27.92 4.70 16.77
#